data_AF-A0A537HVD7-F1
#
_entry.id   AF-A0A537HVD7-F1
#
_cell.length_a   1.000
_cell.length_b   1.000
_cell.length_c   1.000
_cell.angle_alpha   90.00
_cell.angle_beta   90.00
_cell.angle_gamma   90.00
#
_symmetry.space_group_name_H-M   'P 1'
#
loop_
_entity.id
_entity.type
_entity.pdbx_description
1 polymer ?
#
loop_
_entity_poly.entity_id
_entity_poly.type
_entity_poly.pdbx_seq_one_letter_code
_entity_poly.pdbx_strand_id
1 'polypeptide(L)'
;MKTYREPMSISSSYHGAITQESLWTRFINWCTDQEEKKMLWLAIGLAGHGCVITILTLLAIMLSGNPVILWPFAMAAMASCLIVNLAALPTKITIPVFFFSVLIDLVIIGICISNGINMNSIFA
;
A
#
# COMPACT_ATOMS: atom_id res chain seq x y z
N MET A 1 -8.22 -15.34 71.95
CA MET A 1 -7.90 -13.95 71.57
C MET A 1 -7.26 -14.01 70.17
N LYS A 2 -8.01 -13.67 69.11
CA LYS A 2 -7.54 -13.78 67.71
C LYS A 2 -7.12 -12.39 67.22
N THR A 3 -5.85 -12.24 66.91
CA THR A 3 -5.24 -11.02 66.37
C THR A 3 -5.53 -10.96 64.86
N TYR A 4 -6.37 -10.01 64.44
CA TYR A 4 -6.60 -9.74 63.02
C TYR A 4 -5.49 -8.82 62.51
N ARG A 5 -4.68 -9.31 61.57
CA ARG A 5 -3.68 -8.51 60.85
C ARG A 5 -4.35 -8.04 59.55
N GLU A 6 -4.56 -6.75 59.40
CA GLU A 6 -5.12 -6.20 58.16
C GLU A 6 -4.13 -6.40 56.99
N PRO A 7 -4.58 -6.85 55.82
CA PRO A 7 -3.71 -6.94 54.65
C PRO A 7 -3.43 -5.54 54.12
N MET A 8 -2.15 -5.17 54.12
CA MET A 8 -1.63 -3.94 53.52
C MET A 8 -2.00 -3.90 52.03
N SER A 9 -2.94 -3.03 51.65
CA SER A 9 -3.31 -2.80 50.26
C SER A 9 -2.21 -1.99 49.57
N ILE A 10 -1.31 -2.68 48.88
CA ILE A 10 -0.33 -2.05 47.99
C ILE A 10 -1.13 -1.52 46.79
N SER A 11 -1.47 -0.23 46.80
CA SER A 11 -2.00 0.45 45.61
C SER A 11 -0.85 0.58 44.60
N SER A 12 -0.67 -0.43 43.76
CA SER A 12 0.20 -0.32 42.59
C SER A 12 -0.41 0.69 41.63
N SER A 13 0.04 1.94 41.73
CA SER A 13 -0.23 2.98 40.74
C SER A 13 0.51 2.61 39.45
N TYR A 14 -0.06 1.70 38.66
CA TYR A 14 0.32 1.48 37.28
C TYR A 14 0.13 2.81 36.53
N HIS A 15 1.19 3.61 36.44
CA HIS A 15 1.30 4.60 35.38
C HIS A 15 1.44 3.80 34.09
N GLY A 16 0.30 3.45 33.48
CA GLY A 16 0.28 2.96 32.11
C GLY A 16 0.99 4.01 31.28
N ALA A 17 2.21 3.69 30.83
CA ALA A 17 2.89 4.52 29.85
C ALA A 17 1.91 4.69 28.69
N ILE A 18 1.48 5.93 28.43
CA ILE A 18 0.70 6.25 27.25
C ILE A 18 1.65 6.03 26.08
N THR A 19 1.74 4.78 25.61
CA THR A 19 2.44 4.43 24.39
C THR A 19 1.65 5.09 23.27
N GLN A 20 2.12 6.27 22.85
CA GLN A 20 1.61 6.95 21.67
C GLN A 20 1.71 5.95 20.53
N GLU A 21 0.57 5.48 20.02
CA GLU A 21 0.57 4.56 18.90
C GLU A 21 1.25 5.24 17.71
N SER A 22 2.21 4.55 17.10
CA SER A 22 2.87 5.05 15.91
C SER A 22 1.85 5.19 14.76
N LEU A 23 2.07 6.16 13.86
CA LEU A 23 1.23 6.31 12.67
C LEU A 23 1.17 5.02 11.84
N TRP A 24 2.25 4.24 11.84
CA TRP A 24 2.30 2.94 11.18
C TRP A 24 1.40 1.90 11.85
N THR A 25 1.44 1.80 13.18
CA THR A 25 0.55 0.92 13.95
C THR A 25 -0.91 1.27 13.69
N ARG A 26 -1.25 2.55 13.69
CA ARG A 26 -2.60 3.03 13.41
C ARG A 26 -3.04 2.73 11.98
N PHE A 27 -2.14 2.85 10.99
CA PHE A 27 -2.42 2.49 9.60
C PHE A 27 -2.66 0.99 9.42
N ILE A 28 -1.84 0.14 10.04
CA ILE A 28 -2.01 -1.32 9.98
C ILE A 28 -3.30 -1.76 10.69
N ASN A 29 -3.65 -1.12 11.82
CA ASN A 29 -4.92 -1.36 12.50
C ASN A 29 -6.10 -0.98 11.57
N TRP A 30 -6.03 0.18 10.91
CA TRP A 30 -7.04 0.56 9.91
C TRP A 30 -7.14 -0.44 8.75
N CYS A 31 -6.02 -0.95 8.23
CA CYS A 31 -6.04 -1.96 7.18
C CYS A 31 -6.70 -3.27 7.64
N THR A 32 -6.58 -3.61 8.92
CA THR A 32 -7.25 -4.79 9.52
C THR A 32 -8.77 -4.59 9.57
N ASP A 33 -9.24 -3.39 9.92
CA ASP A 33 -10.68 -3.06 9.92
C ASP A 33 -11.31 -3.10 8.51
N GLN A 34 -10.50 -3.09 7.45
CA GLN A 34 -10.97 -3.22 6.07
C GLN A 34 -11.14 -4.66 5.59
N GLU A 35 -10.92 -5.66 6.43
CA GLU A 35 -10.97 -7.08 6.03
C GLU A 35 -12.36 -7.51 5.53
N GLU A 36 -13.44 -6.98 6.11
CA GLU A 36 -14.82 -7.21 5.62
C GLU A 36 -15.01 -6.74 4.17
N LYS A 37 -14.26 -5.72 3.76
CA LYS A 37 -14.29 -5.13 2.42
C LYS A 37 -13.18 -5.65 1.52
N LYS A 38 -12.55 -6.80 1.84
CA LYS A 38 -11.45 -7.36 1.03
C LYS A 38 -11.80 -7.52 -0.45
N MET A 39 -13.04 -7.87 -0.78
CA MET A 39 -13.50 -8.05 -2.16
C MET A 39 -13.55 -6.72 -2.92
N LEU A 40 -13.89 -5.63 -2.23
CA LEU A 40 -13.88 -4.28 -2.80
C LEU A 40 -12.45 -3.83 -3.08
N TRP A 41 -11.52 -4.09 -2.15
CA TRP A 41 -10.09 -3.80 -2.35
C TRP A 41 -9.48 -4.64 -3.48
N LEU A 42 -9.87 -5.91 -3.60
CA LEU A 42 -9.48 -6.76 -4.72
C LEU A 42 -10.00 -6.20 -6.05
N ALA A 43 -11.27 -5.80 -6.11
CA ALA A 43 -11.86 -5.21 -7.30
C ALA A 43 -11.17 -3.90 -7.71
N ILE A 44 -10.88 -3.02 -6.75
CA ILE A 44 -10.15 -1.76 -7.00
C ILE A 44 -8.71 -2.05 -7.43
N GLY A 45 -8.04 -3.02 -6.81
CA GLY A 45 -6.70 -3.47 -7.21
C GLY A 45 -6.66 -3.98 -8.65
N LEU A 46 -7.58 -4.87 -8.98
CA LEU A 46 -7.59 -5.53 -10.29
C LEU A 46 -8.11 -4.62 -11.40
N ALA A 47 -9.29 -4.02 -11.21
CA ALA A 47 -9.93 -3.21 -12.24
C ALA A 47 -9.42 -1.76 -12.23
N GLY A 48 -9.21 -1.17 -11.05
CA GLY A 48 -8.72 0.20 -10.95
C GLY A 48 -7.24 0.30 -11.31
N HIS A 49 -6.39 -0.41 -10.58
CA HIS A 49 -4.94 -0.33 -10.84
C HIS A 49 -4.53 -1.12 -12.08
N GLY A 50 -4.92 -2.39 -12.18
CA GLY A 50 -4.57 -3.24 -13.32
C GLY A 50 -5.06 -2.73 -14.67
N CYS A 51 -6.29 -2.18 -14.75
CA CYS A 51 -6.86 -1.74 -16.02
C CYS A 51 -6.75 -0.23 -16.27
N VAL A 52 -6.75 0.63 -15.25
CA VAL A 52 -6.69 2.08 -15.47
C VAL A 52 -5.27 2.59 -15.29
N ILE A 53 -4.68 2.36 -14.11
CA ILE A 53 -3.38 2.94 -13.78
C ILE A 53 -2.27 2.34 -14.66
N THR A 54 -2.19 1.02 -14.80
CA THR A 54 -1.16 0.39 -15.63
C THR A 54 -1.23 0.85 -17.09
N ILE A 55 -2.44 0.97 -17.66
CA ILE A 55 -2.60 1.44 -19.05
C ILE A 55 -2.09 2.88 -19.18
N LEU A 56 -2.41 3.74 -18.20
CA LEU A 56 -1.89 5.12 -18.16
C LEU A 56 -0.37 5.16 -18.01
N THR A 57 0.23 4.32 -17.16
CA THR A 57 1.68 4.23 -16.99
C THR A 57 2.36 3.80 -18.30
N LEU A 58 1.84 2.76 -18.96
CA LEU A 58 2.37 2.27 -20.23
C LEU A 58 2.24 3.33 -21.33
N LEU A 59 1.11 4.03 -21.40
CA LEU A 59 0.91 5.13 -22.34
C LEU A 59 1.92 6.25 -22.10
N ALA A 60 2.17 6.62 -20.84
CA ALA A 60 3.18 7.61 -20.49
C ALA A 60 4.60 7.19 -20.90
N ILE A 61 4.96 5.92 -20.71
CA ILE A 61 6.25 5.36 -21.15
C ILE A 61 6.39 5.46 -22.68
N MET A 62 5.36 5.04 -23.42
CA MET A 62 5.36 5.10 -24.90
C MET A 62 5.49 6.54 -25.41
N LEU A 63 4.81 7.49 -24.76
CA LEU A 63 4.85 8.91 -25.10
C LEU A 63 6.18 9.61 -24.74
N SER A 64 6.97 9.04 -23.83
CA SER A 64 8.24 9.61 -23.37
C SER A 64 9.45 9.15 -24.21
N GLY A 65 9.25 8.52 -25.36
CA GLY A 65 10.34 7.93 -26.15
C GLY A 65 10.64 6.46 -25.83
N ASN A 66 9.72 5.77 -25.16
CA ASN A 66 9.77 4.33 -24.87
C ASN A 66 11.10 3.85 -24.22
N PRO A 67 11.52 4.41 -23.08
CA PRO A 67 12.68 3.91 -22.34
C PRO A 67 12.42 2.49 -21.84
N VAL A 68 13.02 1.49 -22.50
CA VAL A 68 12.87 0.05 -22.21
C VAL A 68 13.19 -0.29 -20.75
N ILE A 69 13.98 0.55 -20.07
CA ILE A 69 14.32 0.34 -18.66
C ILE A 69 13.15 0.54 -17.70
N LEU A 70 12.13 1.34 -18.05
CA LEU A 70 10.96 1.59 -17.19
C LEU A 70 9.93 0.45 -17.25
N TRP A 71 9.93 -0.33 -18.33
CA TRP A 71 9.04 -1.48 -18.52
C TRP A 71 9.11 -2.54 -17.40
N PRO A 72 10.30 -3.07 -17.02
CA PRO A 72 10.38 -4.06 -15.95
C PRO A 72 9.92 -3.51 -14.61
N PHE A 73 10.08 -2.21 -14.33
CA PHE A 73 9.57 -1.60 -13.09
C PHE A 73 8.05 -1.51 -13.07
N ALA A 74 7.42 -1.09 -14.18
CA ALA A 74 5.96 -1.06 -14.31
C ALA A 74 5.37 -2.48 -14.22
N MET A 75 6.00 -3.45 -14.88
CA MET A 75 5.59 -4.87 -14.82
C MET A 75 5.75 -5.45 -13.41
N ALA A 76 6.83 -5.13 -12.71
CA ALA A 76 7.05 -5.58 -11.34
C ALA A 76 6.02 -4.96 -10.36
N ALA A 77 5.72 -3.66 -10.52
CA ALA A 77 4.70 -2.99 -9.73
C ALA A 77 3.33 -3.66 -9.93
N MET A 78 2.91 -3.88 -11.18
CA MET A 78 1.66 -4.59 -11.48
C MET A 78 1.67 -6.03 -10.97
N ALA A 79 2.73 -6.79 -11.23
CA ALA A 79 2.84 -8.19 -10.80
C ALA A 79 2.74 -8.32 -9.28
N SER A 80 3.39 -7.43 -8.52
CA SER A 80 3.31 -7.45 -7.06
C SER A 80 1.87 -7.26 -6.56
N CYS A 81 1.12 -6.32 -7.16
CA CYS A 81 -0.28 -6.05 -6.84
C CYS A 81 -1.18 -7.25 -7.19
N LEU A 82 -0.97 -7.87 -8.35
CA LEU A 82 -1.74 -9.06 -8.76
C LEU A 82 -1.45 -10.27 -7.89
N ILE A 83 -0.19 -10.53 -7.53
CA ILE A 83 0.19 -11.68 -6.70
C ILE A 83 -0.51 -11.60 -5.34
N VAL A 84 -0.50 -10.45 -4.66
CA VAL A 84 -1.15 -10.33 -3.35
C VAL A 84 -2.67 -10.40 -3.43
N ASN A 85 -3.27 -9.86 -4.50
CA ASN A 85 -4.72 -9.92 -4.74
C ASN A 85 -5.18 -11.35 -5.09
N LEU A 86 -4.45 -12.06 -5.94
CA LEU A 86 -4.75 -13.45 -6.33
C LEU A 86 -4.47 -14.46 -5.21
N ALA A 87 -3.47 -14.19 -4.37
CA ALA A 87 -3.20 -14.99 -3.18
C ALA A 87 -4.23 -14.77 -2.05
N ALA A 88 -5.21 -13.88 -2.26
CA ALA A 88 -6.24 -13.53 -1.28
C ALA A 88 -5.66 -13.22 0.12
N LEU A 89 -4.49 -12.56 0.14
CA LEU A 89 -3.81 -12.18 1.38
C LEU A 89 -4.66 -11.20 2.19
N PRO A 90 -4.46 -11.14 3.53
CA PRO A 90 -5.19 -10.21 4.38
C PRO A 90 -4.90 -8.76 3.98
N THR A 91 -5.91 -7.90 4.08
CA THR A 91 -5.88 -6.47 3.68
C THR A 91 -4.75 -5.67 4.35
N LYS A 92 -4.26 -6.13 5.51
CA LYS A 92 -3.05 -5.63 6.17
C LYS A 92 -1.77 -5.71 5.33
N ILE A 93 -1.73 -6.55 4.30
CA ILE A 93 -0.63 -6.68 3.34
C ILE A 93 -1.04 -6.11 1.99
N THR A 94 -2.26 -6.43 1.55
CA THR A 94 -2.76 -6.08 0.21
C THR A 94 -2.86 -4.57 0.01
N ILE A 95 -3.36 -3.83 1.00
CA ILE A 95 -3.53 -2.37 0.90
C ILE A 95 -2.17 -1.65 0.88
N PRO A 96 -1.20 -1.95 1.76
CA PRO A 96 0.15 -1.38 1.65
C PRO A 96 0.82 -1.67 0.30
N VAL A 97 0.73 -2.91 -0.19
CA VAL A 97 1.34 -3.30 -1.48
C VAL A 97 0.66 -2.57 -2.64
N PHE A 98 -0.66 -2.44 -2.63
CA PHE A 98 -1.40 -1.65 -3.60
C PHE A 98 -0.95 -0.18 -3.61
N PHE A 99 -0.85 0.45 -2.43
CA PHE A 99 -0.37 1.83 -2.32
C PHE A 99 1.04 2.01 -2.85
N PHE A 100 1.94 1.06 -2.53
CA PHE A 100 3.31 1.09 -3.00
C PHE A 100 3.40 0.91 -4.52
N SER A 101 2.59 0.02 -5.08
CA SER A 101 2.48 -0.19 -6.53
C SER A 101 2.03 1.09 -7.25
N VAL A 102 0.96 1.72 -6.78
CA VAL A 102 0.48 3.01 -7.31
C VAL A 102 1.52 4.12 -7.19
N LEU A 103 2.29 4.15 -6.09
CA LEU A 103 3.37 5.12 -5.91
C LEU A 103 4.46 4.94 -6.96
N ILE A 104 4.85 3.69 -7.26
CA ILE A 104 5.83 3.40 -8.32
C ILE A 104 5.31 3.89 -9.67
N ASP A 105 4.05 3.60 -10.01
CA ASP A 105 3.44 4.07 -11.25
C ASP A 105 3.45 5.60 -11.35
N LEU A 106 3.12 6.31 -10.27
CA LEU A 106 3.19 7.78 -10.23
C LEU A 106 4.62 8.30 -10.44
N VAL A 107 5.63 7.64 -9.86
CA VAL A 107 7.04 8.00 -10.07
C VAL A 107 7.43 7.79 -11.54
N ILE A 108 7.04 6.67 -12.15
CA ILE A 108 7.28 6.39 -13.57
C ILE A 108 6.63 7.46 -14.44
N ILE A 109 5.37 7.80 -14.20
CA ILE A 109 4.66 8.87 -14.92
C ILE A 109 5.39 10.22 -14.73
N GLY A 110 5.82 10.55 -13.52
CA GLY A 110 6.58 11.76 -13.25
C GLY A 110 7.91 11.83 -14.01
N ILE A 111 8.64 10.72 -14.08
CA ILE A 111 9.87 10.59 -14.87
C ILE A 111 9.57 10.79 -16.35
N CYS A 112 8.50 10.16 -16.87
CA CYS A 112 8.09 10.30 -18.27
C CYS A 112 7.74 11.75 -18.63
N ILE A 113 7.04 12.46 -17.74
CA ILE A 113 6.73 13.88 -17.92
C ILE A 113 8.02 14.72 -17.91
N SER A 114 8.95 14.44 -16.99
CA SER A 114 10.23 15.17 -16.88
C SER A 114 11.14 14.96 -18.08
N ASN A 115 11.13 13.78 -18.70
CA ASN A 115 11.93 13.49 -19.89
C ASN A 115 11.35 14.12 -21.18
N GLY A 116 10.14 14.67 -21.10
CA GLY A 116 9.45 15.31 -22.22
C GLY A 116 8.56 14.34 -22.99
N ILE A 117 7.30 14.76 -23.18
CA ILE A 117 6.30 14.02 -23.95
C ILE A 117 6.53 14.30 -25.44
N ASN A 118 7.04 13.31 -26.17
CA ASN A 118 7.20 13.37 -27.62
C ASN A 118 6.09 12.54 -28.28
N MET A 119 5.01 13.18 -28.74
CA MET A 119 3.92 12.46 -29.42
C MET A 119 4.37 11.71 -30.69
N ASN A 120 5.51 12.09 -31.27
CA ASN A 120 6.11 11.39 -32.42
C ASN A 120 6.69 10.02 -32.07
N SER A 121 6.95 9.71 -30.78
CA SER A 121 7.52 8.42 -30.38
C SER A 121 6.51 7.27 -30.34
N ILE A 122 5.23 7.54 -30.59
CA ILE A 122 4.19 6.50 -30.64
C ILE A 122 4.26 5.70 -31.95
N PHE A 123 4.78 6.29 -33.02
CA PHE A 123 4.78 5.73 -34.38
C PHE A 123 6.19 5.34 -34.88
N ALA A 124 7.22 5.47 -34.03
CA ALA A 124 8.59 5.08 -34.32
C ALA A 124 8.90 3.70 -33.71
#